data_AF-A0A061QSU4-F1
#
_entry.id   AF-A0A061QSU4-F1
#
_cell.length_a   1.000
_cell.length_b   1.000
_cell.length_c   1.000
_cell.angle_alpha   90.00
_cell.angle_beta   90.00
_cell.angle_gamma   90.00
#
_symmetry.space_group_name_H-M   'P 1'
#
loop_
_entity.id
_entity.type
_entity.pdbx_description
1 polymer ?
#
loop_
_entity_poly.entity_id
_entity_poly.type
_entity_poly.pdbx_seq_one_letter_code
_entity_poly.pdbx_strand_id
1 'polypeptide(L)'
;AVPAYDEKPRKSWIFDNSVQNTIVVSRMFYTQEVNEAFDELEEGNEEALKLVWEKQVAQLKDLIDIINGELSKNDRKKLITLCTIDVHARDVVQRLMDERVESGTCFQWQSQLRYYMNEKTRQTQVNICDAEIRYEYEYIGNCGCLCIT
;
A
#
# COMPACT_ATOMS: atom_id res chain seq x y z
N ALA A 1 8.48 -10.09 8.25
CA ALA A 1 7.72 -8.87 7.91
C ALA A 1 6.34 -9.24 7.36
N VAL A 2 6.24 -9.95 6.22
CA VAL A 2 4.93 -10.34 5.61
C VAL A 2 4.09 -11.25 6.52
N PRO A 3 4.57 -12.40 7.06
CA PRO A 3 3.72 -13.26 7.89
C PRO A 3 3.23 -12.58 9.17
N ALA A 4 4.04 -11.66 9.72
CA ALA A 4 3.74 -10.95 10.96
C ALA A 4 2.84 -9.71 10.74
N TYR A 5 2.51 -9.34 9.50
CA TYR A 5 1.70 -8.16 9.21
C TYR A 5 0.26 -8.35 9.71
N ASP A 6 -0.30 -9.55 9.58
CA ASP A 6 -1.65 -9.88 10.02
C ASP A 6 -1.71 -10.28 11.51
N GLU A 7 -0.58 -10.63 12.12
CA GLU A 7 -0.50 -11.07 13.52
C GLU A 7 -0.58 -9.89 14.53
N LYS A 8 -0.31 -8.65 14.08
CA LYS A 8 -0.21 -7.48 14.94
C LYS A 8 -0.88 -6.27 14.29
N PRO A 9 -1.53 -5.37 15.06
CA PRO A 9 -2.04 -4.12 14.52
C PRO A 9 -0.96 -3.33 13.76
N ARG A 10 -1.29 -2.85 12.54
CA ARG A 10 -0.37 -2.10 11.66
C ARG A 10 0.39 -1.00 12.40
N LYS A 11 -0.31 -0.23 13.24
CA LYS A 11 0.25 0.84 14.10
C LYS A 11 1.40 0.39 14.99
N SER A 12 1.40 -0.87 15.44
CA SER A 12 2.45 -1.43 16.28
C SER A 12 3.48 -2.22 15.47
N TRP A 13 3.08 -2.81 14.34
CA TRP A 13 3.96 -3.54 13.43
C TRP A 13 4.96 -2.62 12.71
N ILE A 14 4.56 -1.38 12.43
CA ILE A 14 5.43 -0.37 11.81
C ILE A 14 6.71 -0.19 12.62
N PHE A 15 6.68 -0.17 13.95
CA PHE A 15 7.86 0.09 14.78
C PHE A 15 8.83 -1.09 14.84
N ASP A 16 8.38 -2.32 14.57
CA ASP A 16 9.21 -3.52 14.65
C ASP A 16 10.10 -3.70 13.40
N ASN A 17 9.85 -2.93 12.34
CA ASN A 17 10.46 -3.14 11.03
C ASN A 17 11.26 -1.91 10.57
N SER A 18 12.17 -2.10 9.60
CA SER A 18 12.83 -0.97 8.93
C SER A 18 11.83 -0.17 8.09
N VAL A 19 12.16 1.08 7.74
CA VAL A 19 11.32 1.89 6.83
C VAL A 19 11.06 1.18 5.51
N GLN A 20 12.10 0.62 4.89
CA GLN A 20 11.99 -0.04 3.59
C GLN A 20 11.07 -1.26 3.66
N ASN A 21 11.22 -2.09 4.70
CA ASN A 21 10.34 -3.24 4.90
C ASN A 21 8.89 -2.81 5.12
N THR A 22 8.66 -1.77 5.92
CA THR A 22 7.33 -1.22 6.14
C THR A 22 6.68 -0.75 4.84
N ILE A 23 7.42 -0.02 3.99
CA ILE A 23 6.93 0.48 2.70
C ILE A 23 6.61 -0.67 1.76
N VAL A 24 7.56 -1.57 1.53
CA VAL A 24 7.45 -2.64 0.54
C VAL A 24 6.32 -3.61 0.90
N VAL A 25 6.20 -3.98 2.18
CA VAL A 25 5.11 -4.84 2.63
C VAL A 25 3.77 -4.11 2.60
N SER A 26 3.68 -2.84 3.03
CA SER A 26 2.42 -2.09 2.93
C SER A 26 1.95 -1.99 1.48
N ARG A 27 2.87 -1.80 0.51
CA ARG A 27 2.54 -1.79 -0.92
C ARG A 27 2.08 -3.16 -1.44
N MET A 28 2.65 -4.26 -0.94
CA MET A 28 2.19 -5.60 -1.29
C MET A 28 0.76 -5.84 -0.82
N PHE A 29 0.48 -5.58 0.46
CA PHE A 29 -0.86 -5.75 1.02
C PHE A 29 -1.88 -4.82 0.35
N TYR A 30 -1.52 -3.57 0.09
CA TYR A 30 -2.35 -2.67 -0.73
C TYR A 30 -2.67 -3.27 -2.10
N THR A 31 -1.67 -3.78 -2.81
CA THR A 31 -1.86 -4.40 -4.13
C THR A 31 -2.81 -5.58 -4.05
N GLN A 32 -2.64 -6.43 -3.03
CA GLN A 32 -3.49 -7.59 -2.80
C GLN A 32 -4.93 -7.18 -2.51
N GLU A 33 -5.14 -6.30 -1.52
CA GLU A 33 -6.48 -5.84 -1.10
C GLU A 33 -7.27 -5.19 -2.24
N VAL A 34 -6.61 -4.42 -3.11
CA VAL A 34 -7.28 -3.81 -4.27
C VAL A 34 -7.61 -4.84 -5.35
N ASN A 35 -6.74 -5.84 -5.60
CA ASN A 35 -7.05 -6.91 -6.55
C ASN A 35 -8.20 -7.79 -6.03
N GLU A 36 -8.20 -8.14 -4.75
CA GLU A 36 -9.30 -8.87 -4.11
C GLU A 36 -10.62 -8.08 -4.22
N ALA A 37 -10.57 -6.75 -4.04
CA ALA A 37 -11.75 -5.92 -4.24
C ALA A 37 -12.24 -5.88 -5.70
N PHE A 38 -11.35 -6.02 -6.69
CA PHE A 38 -11.76 -6.19 -8.10
C PHE A 38 -12.40 -7.55 -8.33
N ASP A 39 -11.87 -8.62 -7.75
CA ASP A 39 -12.47 -9.96 -7.85
C ASP A 39 -13.89 -9.95 -7.23
N GLU A 40 -14.07 -9.32 -6.06
CA GLU A 40 -15.38 -9.16 -5.43
C GLU A 40 -16.35 -8.28 -6.26
N LEU A 41 -15.85 -7.25 -6.93
CA LEU A 41 -16.66 -6.44 -7.86
C LEU A 41 -17.18 -7.28 -9.03
N GLU A 42 -16.35 -8.15 -9.61
CA GLU A 42 -16.75 -9.06 -10.68
C GLU A 42 -17.79 -10.10 -10.21
N GLU A 43 -17.78 -10.46 -8.91
CA GLU A 43 -18.80 -11.28 -8.27
C GLU A 43 -20.10 -10.52 -7.93
N GLY A 44 -20.12 -9.19 -8.12
CA GLY A 44 -21.29 -8.33 -7.94
C GLY A 44 -21.32 -7.53 -6.63
N ASN A 45 -20.22 -7.51 -5.84
CA ASN A 45 -20.10 -6.67 -4.65
C ASN A 45 -19.67 -5.24 -5.02
N GLU A 46 -20.62 -4.38 -5.37
CA GLU A 46 -20.38 -2.97 -5.71
C GLU A 46 -19.71 -2.15 -4.58
N GLU A 47 -19.72 -2.64 -3.33
CA GLU A 47 -19.11 -1.94 -2.19
C GLU A 47 -17.64 -2.32 -1.92
N ALA A 48 -17.07 -3.29 -2.65
CA ALA A 48 -15.75 -3.84 -2.32
C ALA A 48 -14.63 -2.77 -2.31
N LEU A 49 -14.53 -1.93 -3.34
CA LEU A 49 -13.55 -0.82 -3.38
C LEU A 49 -13.79 0.22 -2.29
N LYS A 50 -15.06 0.47 -1.93
CA LYS A 50 -15.42 1.40 -0.86
C LYS A 50 -14.93 0.90 0.50
N LEU A 51 -15.05 -0.40 0.77
CA LEU A 51 -14.52 -1.02 2.00
C LEU A 51 -13.00 -0.88 2.10
N VAL A 52 -12.29 -1.10 0.99
CA VAL A 52 -10.83 -0.86 0.92
C VAL A 52 -10.50 0.61 1.20
N TRP A 53 -11.22 1.54 0.58
CA TRP A 53 -11.02 2.96 0.80
C TRP A 53 -11.27 3.38 2.26
N GLU A 54 -12.36 2.91 2.88
CA GLU A 54 -12.67 3.20 4.29
C GLU A 54 -11.59 2.66 5.23
N LYS A 55 -11.07 1.45 4.95
CA LYS A 55 -9.94 0.87 5.68
C LYS A 55 -8.69 1.74 5.54
N GLN A 56 -8.36 2.22 4.35
CA GLN A 56 -7.21 3.11 4.11
C GLN A 56 -7.36 4.44 4.85
N VAL A 57 -8.55 5.04 4.84
CA VAL A 57 -8.84 6.28 5.58
C VAL A 57 -8.66 6.07 7.08
N ALA A 58 -9.14 4.96 7.63
CA ALA A 58 -8.96 4.63 9.04
C ALA A 58 -7.48 4.45 9.40
N GLN A 59 -6.72 3.72 8.58
CA GLN A 59 -5.28 3.51 8.78
C GLN A 59 -4.49 4.83 8.68
N LEU A 60 -4.84 5.71 7.75
CA LEU A 60 -4.26 7.05 7.62
C LEU A 60 -4.50 7.90 8.87
N LYS A 61 -5.72 7.86 9.40
CA LYS A 61 -6.06 8.57 10.64
C LYS A 61 -5.24 8.07 11.82
N ASP A 62 -5.15 6.75 11.99
CA ASP A 62 -4.30 6.14 13.02
C ASP A 62 -2.83 6.59 12.87
N LEU A 63 -2.32 6.64 11.63
CA LEU A 63 -0.95 7.08 11.36
C LEU A 63 -0.73 8.55 11.72
N ILE A 64 -1.68 9.42 11.39
CA ILE A 64 -1.64 10.86 11.72
C ILE A 64 -1.66 11.05 13.24
N ASP A 65 -2.49 10.31 13.96
CA ASP A 65 -2.56 10.37 15.43
C ASP A 65 -1.24 9.96 16.07
N ILE A 66 -0.58 8.91 15.55
CA ILE A 66 0.77 8.49 15.99
C ILE A 66 1.80 9.59 15.68
N ILE A 67 1.76 10.18 14.49
CA ILE A 67 2.67 11.27 14.10
C ILE A 67 2.52 12.47 15.05
N ASN A 68 1.30 12.81 15.46
CA ASN A 68 1.05 13.92 16.38
C ASN A 68 1.50 13.64 17.83
N GLY A 69 1.81 12.38 18.16
CA GLY A 69 2.35 11.99 19.46
C GLY A 69 3.86 12.23 19.62
N GLU A 70 4.39 11.74 20.74
CA GLU A 70 5.83 11.73 21.03
C GLU A 70 6.53 10.63 20.23
N LEU A 71 7.54 11.02 19.45
CA LEU A 71 8.27 10.14 18.55
C LEU A 71 9.73 10.56 18.46
N SER A 72 10.61 9.59 18.24
CA SER A 72 11.99 9.89 17.87
C SER A 72 12.03 10.62 16.52
N LYS A 73 13.11 11.37 16.26
CA LYS A 73 13.30 12.05 14.96
C LYS A 73 13.27 11.08 13.77
N ASN A 74 13.76 9.86 13.96
CA ASN A 74 13.80 8.85 12.90
C ASN A 74 12.43 8.23 12.66
N ASP A 75 11.68 7.91 13.72
CA ASP A 75 10.34 7.34 13.60
C ASP A 75 9.38 8.35 12.99
N ARG A 76 9.48 9.62 13.39
CA ARG A 76 8.69 10.70 12.78
C ARG A 76 8.93 10.82 11.28
N LYS A 77 10.20 10.77 10.83
CA LYS A 77 10.52 10.77 9.39
C LYS A 77 9.96 9.55 8.68
N LYS A 78 10.12 8.36 9.27
CA LYS A 78 9.59 7.11 8.73
C LYS A 78 8.07 7.17 8.55
N LEU A 79 7.36 7.64 9.56
CA LEU A 79 5.90 7.74 9.55
C LEU A 79 5.40 8.80 8.56
N ILE A 80 6.10 9.94 8.44
CA ILE A 80 5.80 10.93 7.39
C ILE A 80 5.93 10.32 6.00
N THR A 81 7.02 9.58 5.73
CA THR A 81 7.20 8.90 4.44
C THR A 81 6.07 7.90 4.18
N LEU A 82 5.68 7.12 5.18
CA LEU A 82 4.59 6.16 5.05
C LEU A 82 3.25 6.87 4.81
N CYS A 83 3.00 8.00 5.49
CA CYS A 83 1.80 8.80 5.32
C CYS A 83 1.66 9.29 3.89
N THR A 84 2.74 9.82 3.29
CA THR A 84 2.73 10.26 1.89
C THR A 84 2.38 9.12 0.92
N ILE A 85 2.87 7.90 1.19
CA ILE A 85 2.58 6.73 0.35
C ILE A 85 1.12 6.30 0.52
N ASP A 86 0.62 6.25 1.73
CA ASP A 86 -0.76 5.84 2.04
C ASP A 86 -1.78 6.86 1.51
N VAL A 87 -1.46 8.17 1.55
CA VAL A 87 -2.28 9.25 0.95
C VAL A 87 -2.44 9.02 -0.55
N HIS A 88 -1.35 8.69 -1.25
CA HIS A 88 -1.40 8.37 -2.68
C HIS A 88 -2.20 7.09 -2.94
N ALA A 89 -1.99 6.02 -2.16
CA ALA A 89 -2.75 4.78 -2.31
C ALA A 89 -4.28 5.01 -2.15
N ARG A 90 -4.67 5.82 -1.15
CA ARG A 90 -6.06 6.22 -0.95
C ARG A 90 -6.61 7.05 -2.11
N ASP A 91 -5.84 7.99 -2.65
CA ASP A 91 -6.27 8.79 -3.81
C ASP A 91 -6.47 7.94 -5.06
N VAL A 92 -5.63 6.91 -5.26
CA VAL A 92 -5.82 5.96 -6.36
C VAL A 92 -7.14 5.21 -6.20
N VAL A 93 -7.42 4.63 -5.03
CA VAL A 93 -8.68 3.89 -4.80
C VAL A 93 -9.89 4.82 -4.94
N GLN A 94 -9.81 6.03 -4.41
CA GLN A 94 -10.87 7.03 -4.57
C GLN A 94 -11.13 7.35 -6.05
N ARG A 95 -10.07 7.54 -6.84
CA ARG A 95 -10.18 7.78 -8.29
C ARG A 95 -10.81 6.59 -9.02
N LEU A 96 -10.44 5.36 -8.68
CA LEU A 96 -11.03 4.15 -9.26
C LEU A 96 -12.55 4.10 -9.00
N MET A 97 -12.99 4.49 -7.80
CA MET A 97 -14.41 4.58 -7.46
C MET A 97 -15.12 5.72 -8.21
N ASP A 98 -14.53 6.91 -8.26
CA ASP A 98 -15.11 8.09 -8.92
C ASP A 98 -15.30 7.84 -10.43
N GLU A 99 -14.36 7.11 -11.05
CA GLU A 99 -14.40 6.71 -12.46
C GLU A 99 -15.22 5.43 -12.71
N ARG A 100 -15.78 4.81 -11.67
CA ARG A 100 -16.58 3.57 -11.73
C ARG A 100 -15.85 2.44 -12.46
N VAL A 101 -14.60 2.21 -12.09
CA VAL A 101 -13.82 1.11 -12.62
C VAL A 101 -14.32 -0.20 -12.02
N GLU A 102 -14.67 -1.14 -12.90
CA GLU A 102 -15.21 -2.45 -12.51
C GLU A 102 -14.19 -3.60 -12.72
N SER A 103 -13.03 -3.35 -13.31
CA SER A 103 -12.03 -4.39 -13.57
C SER A 103 -10.61 -3.94 -13.25
N GLY A 104 -9.83 -4.84 -12.65
CA GLY A 104 -8.42 -4.67 -12.40
C GLY A 104 -7.57 -4.58 -13.68
N THR A 105 -8.12 -4.92 -14.84
CA THR A 105 -7.44 -4.78 -16.15
C THR A 105 -7.42 -3.35 -16.69
N CYS A 106 -8.14 -2.42 -16.04
CA CYS A 106 -8.19 -1.02 -16.48
C CYS A 106 -6.80 -0.34 -16.44
N PHE A 107 -6.58 0.60 -17.34
CA PHE A 107 -5.32 1.32 -17.41
C PHE A 107 -5.03 2.13 -16.13
N GLN A 108 -6.07 2.65 -15.48
CA GLN A 108 -5.94 3.46 -14.27
C GLN A 108 -5.30 2.68 -13.12
N TRP A 109 -5.66 1.39 -12.97
CA TRP A 109 -5.02 0.50 -12.01
C TRP A 109 -3.69 -0.06 -12.55
N GLN A 110 -3.65 -0.46 -13.82
CA GLN A 110 -2.46 -1.03 -14.43
C GLN A 110 -1.27 -0.06 -14.49
N SER A 111 -1.51 1.25 -14.56
CA SER A 111 -0.47 2.29 -14.53
C SER A 111 0.17 2.51 -13.15
N GLN A 112 -0.39 1.93 -12.08
CA GLN A 112 0.18 2.03 -10.74
C GLN A 112 1.31 1.02 -10.52
N LEU A 113 2.20 1.28 -9.55
CA LEU A 113 3.19 0.28 -9.12
C LEU A 113 2.50 -0.77 -8.24
N ARG A 114 2.46 -2.01 -8.73
CA ARG A 114 1.87 -3.15 -8.02
C ARG A 114 2.97 -4.09 -7.53
N TYR A 115 2.95 -4.41 -6.24
CA TYR A 115 3.97 -5.24 -5.62
C TYR A 115 3.42 -6.63 -5.35
N TYR A 116 4.14 -7.65 -5.83
CA TYR A 116 3.76 -9.05 -5.67
C TYR A 116 4.88 -9.83 -5.03
N MET A 117 4.52 -10.84 -4.24
CA MET A 117 5.46 -11.86 -3.78
C MET A 117 5.27 -13.10 -4.63
N ASN A 118 6.30 -13.52 -5.35
CA ASN A 118 6.25 -14.79 -6.07
C ASN A 118 6.26 -15.94 -5.05
N GLU A 119 5.20 -16.75 -5.02
CA GLU A 119 5.07 -17.83 -4.04
C GLU A 119 6.17 -18.90 -4.16
N LYS A 120 6.63 -19.17 -5.39
CA LYS A 120 7.63 -20.20 -5.68
C LYS A 120 9.03 -19.74 -5.34
N THR A 121 9.42 -18.54 -5.79
CA THR A 121 10.78 -18.02 -5.63
C THR A 121 10.95 -17.21 -4.35
N ARG A 122 9.86 -16.83 -3.67
CA ARG A 122 9.82 -15.89 -2.54
C ARG A 122 10.49 -14.55 -2.87
N GLN A 123 10.53 -14.19 -4.15
CA GLN A 123 11.08 -12.91 -4.61
C GLN A 123 9.95 -11.90 -4.78
N THR A 124 10.19 -10.67 -4.33
CA THR A 124 9.30 -9.55 -4.61
C THR A 124 9.48 -9.08 -6.05
N GLN A 125 8.36 -8.87 -6.73
CA GLN A 125 8.28 -8.34 -8.09
C GLN A 125 7.45 -7.06 -8.06
N VAL A 126 7.79 -6.12 -8.94
CA VAL A 126 7.08 -4.87 -9.12
C VAL A 126 6.58 -4.84 -10.55
N ASN A 127 5.27 -4.71 -10.70
CA ASN A 127 4.61 -4.66 -11.99
C ASN A 127 4.09 -3.24 -12.24
N ILE A 128 4.23 -2.78 -13.47
CA ILE A 128 3.67 -1.52 -13.96
C ILE A 128 3.32 -1.68 -15.44
N CYS A 129 2.06 -1.42 -15.79
CA CYS A 129 1.49 -1.80 -17.07
C CYS A 129 1.86 -3.25 -17.41
N ASP A 130 2.53 -3.45 -18.55
CA ASP A 130 2.98 -4.76 -19.05
C ASP A 130 4.39 -5.14 -18.58
N ALA A 131 5.07 -4.28 -17.82
CA ALA A 131 6.41 -4.53 -17.34
C ALA A 131 6.39 -5.24 -15.98
N GLU A 132 7.17 -6.33 -15.89
CA GLU A 132 7.45 -7.05 -14.65
C GLU A 132 8.94 -6.93 -14.33
N ILE A 133 9.25 -6.38 -13.16
CA ILE A 133 10.62 -6.08 -12.75
C ILE A 133 10.89 -6.75 -11.39
N ARG A 134 12.02 -7.46 -11.26
CA ARG A 134 12.45 -7.98 -9.97
C ARG A 134 12.81 -6.83 -9.04
N TYR A 135 12.33 -6.89 -7.80
CA TYR A 135 12.77 -5.95 -6.77
C TYR A 135 14.15 -6.38 -6.24
N GLU A 136 15.16 -5.54 -6.44
CA GLU A 136 16.56 -5.81 -6.04
C GLU A 136 16.89 -5.43 -4.58
N TYR A 137 15.87 -5.13 -3.76
CA TYR A 137 16.01 -4.84 -2.32
C TYR A 137 16.96 -3.68 -1.98
N GLU A 138 17.08 -2.72 -2.90
CA GLU A 138 17.86 -1.51 -2.66
C GLU A 138 17.28 -0.73 -1.47
N TYR A 139 18.15 -0.41 -0.51
CA TYR A 139 17.77 0.38 0.64
C TYR A 139 17.80 1.87 0.30
N ILE A 140 16.61 2.43 0.10
CA ILE A 140 16.43 3.83 -0.27
C ILE A 140 16.55 4.75 0.98
N GLY A 141 16.21 4.23 2.17
CA GLY A 141 16.30 4.94 3.43
C GLY A 141 15.11 5.87 3.70
N ASN A 142 15.25 6.77 4.68
CA ASN A 142 14.22 7.74 5.08
C ASN A 142 14.23 9.01 4.19
N CYS A 143 14.50 8.89 2.89
CA CYS A 143 14.25 9.98 1.96
C CYS A 143 12.76 9.94 1.61
N GLY A 144 12.05 11.05 1.89
CA GLY A 144 10.62 11.14 1.61
C GLY A 144 10.32 10.80 0.15
N CYS A 145 9.18 10.15 -0.09
CA CYS A 145 8.69 10.03 -1.45
C CYS A 145 8.29 11.42 -1.95
N LEU A 146 8.79 11.82 -3.13
CA LEU A 146 8.24 12.95 -3.87
C LEU A 146 6.76 12.66 -4.17
N CYS A 147 5.92 13.69 -4.11
CA CYS A 147 4.49 13.59 -4.36
C CYS A 147 4.24 12.87 -5.69
N ILE A 148 3.46 11.79 -5.66
CA ILE A 148 3.07 11.01 -6.83
C ILE A 148 1.67 11.51 -7.22
N THR A 149 1.57 12.22 -8.34
CA THR A 149 0.33 12.78 -8.91
C THR A 149 -0.36 11.79 -9.83
#